data_AF-A0A087FWJ9-F1
#
_entry.id   AF-A0A087FWJ9-F1
#
_cell.length_a   1.000
_cell.length_b   1.000
_cell.length_c   1.000
_cell.angle_alpha   90.00
_cell.angle_beta   90.00
_cell.angle_gamma   90.00
#
_symmetry.space_group_name_H-M   'P 1'
#
loop_
_entity.id
_entity.type
_entity.pdbx_description
1 polymer ?
#
loop_
_entity_poly.entity_id
_entity_poly.type
_entity_poly.pdbx_seq_one_letter_code
_entity_poly.pdbx_strand_id
1 'polypeptide(L)' 'DLESMVETMMQQLLSKDVLHEPMKEIGARYPKWLKENEASLSKEDYKRYSQQYKLIEELIAVYEHEPNNSSKIMEIMQKM' A
#
# COMPACT_ATOMS: atom_id res chain seq x y z
N ASP A 1 13.09 -20.73 14.09
CA ASP A 1 13.62 -19.47 14.62
C ASP A 1 13.72 -18.33 13.59
N LEU A 2 14.38 -18.49 12.44
CA LEU A 2 14.53 -17.40 11.46
C LEU A 2 13.21 -16.90 10.85
N GLU A 3 12.30 -17.81 10.46
CA GLU A 3 11.01 -17.45 9.85
C GLU A 3 10.15 -16.58 10.77
N SER A 4 10.12 -16.92 12.06
CA SER A 4 9.40 -16.15 13.09
C SER A 4 10.00 -14.76 13.31
N MET A 5 11.33 -14.61 13.20
CA MET A 5 11.98 -13.30 13.24
C MET A 5 11.59 -12.43 12.03
N VAL A 6 11.59 -13.02 10.83
CA VAL A 6 11.18 -12.32 9.60
C VAL A 6 9.72 -11.89 9.66
N GLU A 7 8.83 -12.76 10.16
CA GLU A 7 7.42 -12.43 10.35
C GLU A 7 7.23 -11.27 11.34
N THR A 8 7.93 -11.30 12.47
CA THR A 8 7.87 -10.22 13.47
C THR A 8 8.38 -8.90 12.89
N MET A 9 9.47 -8.92 12.13
CA MET A 9 9.99 -7.73 11.44
C MET A 9 8.99 -7.18 10.42
N MET A 10 8.33 -8.05 9.64
CA MET A 10 7.28 -7.62 8.71
C MET A 10 6.12 -6.98 9.44
N GLN A 11 5.63 -7.56 10.54
CA GLN A 11 4.53 -6.99 11.32
C GLN A 11 4.87 -5.59 11.87
N GLN A 12 6.12 -5.37 12.30
CA GLN A 12 6.58 -4.05 12.74
C GLN A 12 6.63 -3.03 11.59
N LEU A 13 7.18 -3.43 10.44
CA LEU A 13 7.26 -2.57 9.26
C LEU A 13 5.88 -2.20 8.70
N LEU A 14 4.92 -3.12 8.77
CA LEU A 14 3.53 -2.92 8.34
C LEU A 14 2.64 -2.28 9.42
N SER A 15 3.19 -1.93 10.58
CA SER A 15 2.42 -1.27 11.62
C SER A 15 1.96 0.12 11.17
N LYS A 16 0.84 0.57 11.72
CA LYS A 16 0.30 1.91 11.45
C LYS A 16 1.34 3.00 11.72
N ASP A 17 2.04 2.90 12.83
CA ASP A 17 3.02 3.91 13.27
C ASP A 17 4.19 4.07 12.29
N VAL A 18 4.50 3.02 11.51
CA VAL A 18 5.59 3.03 10.53
C VAL A 18 5.10 3.37 9.14
N LEU A 19 4.00 2.74 8.69
CA LEU A 19 3.64 2.73 7.26
C LEU A 19 2.49 3.69 6.91
N HIS A 20 1.68 4.12 7.87
CA HIS A 20 0.49 4.91 7.57
C HIS A 20 0.81 6.27 6.93
N GLU A 21 1.69 7.06 7.54
CA GLU A 21 2.02 8.39 7.03
C GLU A 21 2.70 8.34 5.64
N PRO A 22 3.72 7.47 5.41
CA PRO A 22 4.28 7.30 4.06
C PRO A 22 3.23 6.92 3.01
N MET A 23 2.28 6.04 3.34
CA MET A 23 1.23 5.64 2.41
C MET A 23 0.27 6.78 2.11
N LYS A 24 -0.08 7.62 3.09
CA LYS A 24 -0.89 8.83 2.87
C LYS A 24 -0.20 9.82 1.93
N GLU A 25 1.10 10.05 2.10
CA GLU A 25 1.86 10.92 1.21
C GLU A 25 1.90 10.37 -0.23
N ILE A 26 2.12 9.07 -0.39
CA ILE A 26 2.10 8.40 -1.69
C ILE A 26 0.70 8.53 -2.30
N GLY A 27 -0.35 8.17 -1.56
CA GLY A 27 -1.74 8.24 -2.00
C GLY A 27 -2.14 9.64 -2.46
N ALA A 28 -1.70 10.68 -1.77
CA ALA A 28 -1.97 12.07 -2.19
C ALA A 28 -1.29 12.45 -3.52
N ARG A 29 -0.11 11.89 -3.81
CA ARG A 29 0.69 12.23 -5.01
C ARG A 29 0.40 11.33 -6.21
N TYR A 30 -0.05 10.10 -5.97
CA TYR A 30 -0.19 9.06 -6.99
C TYR A 30 -1.15 9.42 -8.14
N PRO A 31 -2.34 10.03 -7.90
CA PRO A 31 -3.26 10.39 -8.98
C PRO A 31 -2.66 11.38 -9.97
N LYS A 32 -1.89 12.35 -9.45
CA LYS A 32 -1.18 13.32 -10.28
C LYS A 32 -0.12 12.63 -11.13
N TRP A 33 0.68 11.76 -10.53
CA TRP A 33 1.71 10.99 -11.26
C TRP A 33 1.10 10.10 -12.34
N LEU A 34 0.00 9.38 -12.05
CA LEU A 34 -0.70 8.57 -13.06
C LEU A 34 -1.13 9.39 -14.26
N LYS A 35 -1.76 10.55 -14.03
CA LYS A 35 -2.22 11.44 -15.10
C LYS A 35 -1.06 11.99 -15.92
N GLU A 36 0.04 12.39 -15.27
CA GLU A 36 1.23 12.93 -15.95
C GLU A 36 1.95 11.87 -16.80
N ASN A 37 1.82 10.59 -16.46
CA ASN A 37 2.50 9.49 -17.14
C ASN A 37 1.57 8.64 -18.04
N GLU A 38 0.28 8.97 -18.14
CA GLU A 38 -0.69 8.18 -18.92
C GLU A 38 -0.25 7.98 -20.38
N ALA A 39 0.33 9.02 -20.99
CA ALA A 39 0.79 8.97 -22.38
C ALA A 39 2.12 8.22 -22.59
N SER A 40 2.94 8.08 -21.55
CA SER A 40 4.24 7.38 -21.61
C SER A 40 4.14 5.91 -21.22
N LEU A 41 3.07 5.52 -20.53
CA LEU A 41 2.84 4.16 -20.04
C LEU A 41 2.14 3.29 -21.08
N SER A 42 2.44 1.99 -21.03
CA SER A 42 1.61 1.00 -21.70
C SER A 42 0.22 0.94 -21.03
N LYS A 43 -0.80 0.47 -21.77
CA LYS A 43 -2.14 0.26 -21.20
C LYS A 43 -2.13 -0.73 -20.03
N GLU A 44 -1.23 -1.72 -20.08
CA GLU A 44 -1.07 -2.71 -19.02
C GLU A 44 -0.47 -2.09 -17.76
N ASP A 45 0.61 -1.32 -17.90
CA ASP A 45 1.24 -0.64 -16.77
C ASP A 45 0.31 0.39 -16.14
N TYR A 46 -0.38 1.19 -16.95
CA TYR A 46 -1.35 2.16 -16.46
C TYR A 46 -2.46 1.48 -15.64
N LYS A 47 -2.98 0.33 -16.13
CA LYS A 47 -3.97 -0.46 -15.40
C LYS A 47 -3.41 -1.02 -14.09
N ARG A 48 -2.17 -1.55 -14.10
CA ARG A 48 -1.50 -2.08 -12.91
C ARG A 48 -1.30 -0.99 -11.86
N TYR A 49 -0.77 0.17 -12.24
CA TYR A 49 -0.56 1.29 -11.32
C TYR A 49 -1.87 1.89 -10.81
N SER A 50 -2.90 1.95 -11.65
CA SER A 50 -4.24 2.33 -11.20
C SER A 50 -4.81 1.36 -10.17
N GLN A 51 -4.50 0.06 -10.27
CA GLN A 51 -4.91 -0.93 -9.28
C GLN A 51 -4.10 -0.80 -7.98
N GLN A 52 -2.79 -0.54 -8.07
CA GLN A 52 -1.95 -0.26 -6.90
C GLN A 52 -2.45 0.96 -6.14
N TYR A 53 -2.85 2.01 -6.83
CA TYR A 53 -3.44 3.19 -6.20
C TYR A 53 -4.68 2.83 -5.34
N LYS A 54 -5.58 1.99 -5.86
CA LYS A 54 -6.75 1.52 -5.09
C LYS A 54 -6.36 0.73 -3.84
N LEU A 55 -5.32 -0.09 -3.92
CA LEU A 55 -4.81 -0.84 -2.78
C LEU A 55 -4.17 0.09 -1.73
N ILE A 56 -3.50 1.17 -2.17
CA ILE A 56 -2.97 2.20 -1.27
C ILE A 56 -4.12 2.92 -0.56
N GLU A 57 -5.18 3.30 -1.27
CA GLU A 57 -6.38 3.90 -0.65
C GLU A 57 -7.06 2.95 0.34
N GLU A 58 -7.20 1.67 -0.01
CA GLU A 58 -7.74 0.64 0.89
C GLU A 58 -6.87 0.48 2.14
N LEU A 59 -5.54 0.45 1.99
CA LEU A 59 -4.59 0.34 3.09
C LEU A 59 -4.69 1.53 4.05
N ILE A 60 -4.75 2.76 3.52
CA ILE A 60 -4.95 3.97 4.32
C ILE A 60 -6.27 3.88 5.10
N ALA A 61 -7.36 3.49 4.44
CA ALA A 61 -8.67 3.35 5.08
C ALA A 61 -8.65 2.30 6.21
N VAL A 62 -7.95 1.18 6.03
CA VAL A 62 -7.78 0.16 7.07
C VAL A 62 -6.99 0.73 8.25
N TYR A 63 -5.92 1.49 8.01
CA TYR A 63 -5.20 2.15 9.11
C TYR A 63 -6.07 3.17 9.86
N GLU A 64 -6.97 3.89 9.18
CA GLU A 64 -7.82 4.92 9.79
C GLU A 64 -9.02 4.33 10.55
N HIS A 65 -9.62 3.25 10.05
CA HIS A 65 -10.88 2.70 10.59
C HIS A 65 -10.72 1.36 11.32
N GLU A 66 -9.74 0.55 10.93
CA GLU A 66 -9.51 -0.80 11.45
C GLU A 66 -8.02 -1.03 11.80
N PRO A 67 -7.38 -0.17 12.62
CA PRO A 67 -5.92 -0.17 12.82
C PRO A 67 -5.36 -1.46 13.43
N ASN A 68 -6.21 -2.29 14.05
CA ASN A 68 -5.84 -3.57 14.65
C ASN A 68 -6.04 -4.76 13.68
N ASN A 69 -6.53 -4.54 12.46
CA ASN A 69 -6.80 -5.59 11.48
C ASN A 69 -5.52 -5.94 10.69
N SER A 70 -4.53 -6.51 11.39
CA SER A 70 -3.23 -6.88 10.83
C SER A 70 -3.33 -7.88 9.69
N SER A 71 -4.30 -8.80 9.74
CA SER A 71 -4.56 -9.75 8.66
C SER A 71 -4.96 -9.04 7.36
N LYS A 72 -5.84 -8.04 7.45
CA LYS A 72 -6.27 -7.27 6.26
C LYS A 72 -5.14 -6.40 5.71
N ILE A 73 -4.34 -5.79 6.58
CA ILE A 73 -3.14 -5.03 6.20
C ILE A 73 -2.18 -5.94 5.41
N MET A 74 -1.90 -7.14 5.94
CA MET A 74 -1.00 -8.09 5.30
C MET A 74 -1.55 -8.60 3.96
N GLU A 75 -2.86 -8.87 3.87
CA GLU A 75 -3.52 -9.26 2.63
C GLU A 75 -3.40 -8.18 1.54
N ILE A 76 -3.58 -6.91 1.89
CA ILE A 76 -3.44 -5.79 0.95
C ILE A 76 -1.98 -5.69 0.46
N MET A 77 -1.02 -5.78 1.38
CA MET A 77 0.40 -5.71 1.04
C MET A 77 0.87 -6.87 0.14
N GLN A 78 0.28 -8.06 0.28
CA GLN A 78 0.57 -9.20 -0.63
C GLN A 78 0.01 -9.00 -2.04
N LYS A 79 -1.02 -8.17 -2.22
CA LYS A 79 -1.64 -7.89 -3.52
C LYS A 79 -1.01 -6.72 -4.27
N MET A 80 -0.18 -5.93 -3.59
CA MET A 80 0.40 -4.69 -4.10
C MET A 80 1.46 -4.92 -5.17
#